data_AF-A0AAV3YF83-F1
#
_entry.id   AF-A0AAV3YF83-F1
#
_cell.length_a   1.000
_cell.length_b   1.000
_cell.length_c   1.000
_cell.angle_alpha   90.00
_cell.angle_beta   90.00
_cell.angle_gamma   90.00
#
_symmetry.space_group_name_H-M   'P 1'
#
loop_
_entity.id
_entity.type
_entity.pdbx_description
1 polymer ?
#
loop_
_entity_poly.entity_id
_entity_poly.type
_entity_poly.pdbx_seq_one_letter_code
_entity_poly.pdbx_strand_id
1 'polypeptide(L)'
;MASENPKICAAVFDLQQVIYTPKSHHSSIFYKRRLANYNFTIFDLQPQEGRCFLWHEGIARRGANEISTCIYKFLQEKDSGGTEEVILFCDGCVGQNTNSVLPSMILYTLEHAKNLKKVTVNYFETNHG
;
A
#
# COMPACT_ATOMS: atom_id res chain seq x y z
N MET A 1 -18.76 11.51 3.44
CA MET A 1 -18.70 10.29 4.28
C MET A 1 -17.49 10.29 5.22
N ALA A 2 -16.27 10.64 4.78
CA ALA A 2 -15.13 10.84 5.70
C ALA A 2 -15.08 12.22 6.38
N SER A 3 -15.83 13.21 5.88
CA SER A 3 -15.75 14.62 6.30
C SER A 3 -16.33 14.94 7.68
N GLU A 4 -17.01 14.01 8.36
CA GLU A 4 -17.77 14.30 9.59
C GLU A 4 -17.29 13.56 10.84
N ASN A 5 -16.35 12.61 10.74
CA ASN A 5 -15.88 11.86 11.91
C ASN A 5 -14.34 11.71 11.94
N PRO A 6 -13.63 12.36 12.89
CA PRO A 6 -12.17 12.33 12.96
C PRO A 6 -11.58 10.94 13.28
N LYS A 7 -12.42 9.96 13.58
CA LYS A 7 -12.03 8.58 13.89
C LYS A 7 -12.04 7.65 12.68
N ILE A 8 -12.45 8.13 11.51
CA ILE A 8 -12.49 7.36 10.27
C ILE A 8 -11.38 7.86 9.34
N CYS A 9 -10.53 6.95 8.87
CA CYS A 9 -9.53 7.23 7.85
C CYS A 9 -9.92 6.53 6.56
N ALA A 10 -9.84 7.24 5.43
CA ALA A 10 -10.05 6.67 4.11
C ALA A 10 -8.79 6.86 3.28
N ALA A 11 -8.21 5.77 2.79
CA ALA A 11 -6.95 5.81 2.06
C ALA A 11 -7.00 4.99 0.78
N VAL A 12 -6.30 5.46 -0.25
CA VAL A 12 -6.10 4.78 -1.52
C VAL A 12 -4.66 4.33 -1.60
N PHE A 13 -4.38 3.15 -2.13
CA PHE A 13 -3.01 2.72 -2.34
C PHE A 13 -2.79 2.05 -3.69
N ASP A 14 -1.56 2.15 -4.17
CA ASP A 14 -1.12 1.57 -5.45
C ASP A 14 0.39 1.30 -5.45
N LEU A 15 0.82 0.33 -6.27
CA LEU A 15 2.24 0.09 -6.55
C LEU A 15 2.58 0.68 -7.92
N GLN A 16 3.47 1.67 -7.93
CA GLN A 16 3.91 2.29 -9.17
C GLN A 16 4.67 1.32 -10.08
N GLN A 17 4.70 1.64 -11.38
CA GLN A 17 5.54 0.94 -12.36
C GLN A 17 7.00 0.92 -11.90
N VAL A 18 7.69 -0.20 -12.13
CA VAL A 18 9.09 -0.42 -11.72
C VAL A 18 9.99 0.70 -12.20
N ILE A 19 10.72 1.31 -11.26
CA ILE A 19 11.66 2.39 -11.54
C ILE A 19 13.06 1.80 -11.67
N TYR A 20 13.60 1.82 -12.89
CA TYR A 20 14.96 1.32 -13.14
C TYR A 20 16.02 2.40 -12.90
N THR A 21 17.03 2.11 -12.07
CA THR A 21 18.17 3.00 -11.81
C THR A 21 19.52 2.35 -12.16
N PRO A 22 20.53 3.13 -12.61
CA PRO A 22 20.47 4.56 -12.90
C PRO A 22 19.64 4.88 -14.16
N LYS A 23 19.16 6.12 -14.27
CA LYS A 23 18.61 6.67 -15.51
C LYS A 23 19.77 7.30 -16.29
N SER A 24 19.92 6.95 -17.55
CA SER A 24 20.92 7.54 -18.45
C SER A 24 20.35 7.63 -19.86
N HIS A 25 20.75 8.66 -20.59
CA HIS A 25 20.41 8.85 -22.01
C HIS A 25 21.32 8.04 -22.94
N HIS A 26 22.37 7.39 -22.42
CA HIS A 26 23.25 6.54 -23.22
C HIS A 26 22.58 5.21 -23.54
N SER A 27 22.50 4.87 -24.83
CA SER A 27 21.92 3.61 -25.31
C SER A 27 22.62 2.36 -24.75
N SER A 28 23.89 2.47 -24.35
CA SER A 28 24.63 1.38 -23.72
C SER A 28 24.00 0.87 -22.43
N ILE A 29 23.20 1.68 -21.72
CA ILE A 29 22.50 1.26 -20.50
C ILE A 29 21.35 0.30 -20.79
N PHE A 30 20.80 0.32 -22.00
CA PHE A 30 19.72 -0.59 -22.41
C PHE A 30 20.16 -2.05 -22.37
N TYR A 31 21.43 -2.30 -22.66
CA TYR A 31 22.03 -3.64 -22.65
C TYR A 31 22.57 -4.07 -21.29
N LYS A 32 22.48 -3.20 -20.27
CA LYS A 32 22.93 -3.50 -18.91
C LYS A 32 21.74 -3.79 -18.02
N ARG A 33 21.91 -4.71 -17.06
CA ARG A 33 20.93 -4.92 -16.00
C ARG A 33 20.85 -3.65 -15.14
N ARG A 34 19.66 -3.06 -15.08
CA ARG A 34 19.36 -1.89 -14.25
C ARG A 34 18.72 -2.36 -12.95
N LEU A 35 19.04 -1.66 -11.85
CA LEU A 35 18.49 -1.96 -10.54
C LEU A 35 16.99 -1.63 -10.55
N ALA A 36 16.15 -2.62 -10.25
CA ALA A 36 14.73 -2.41 -10.11
C ALA A 36 14.40 -1.81 -8.73
N ASN A 37 13.72 -0.68 -8.72
CA ASN A 37 13.18 -0.02 -7.52
C ASN A 37 11.66 -0.06 -7.56
N TYR A 38 11.07 -0.28 -6.39
CA TYR A 38 9.64 -0.41 -6.18
C TYR A 38 9.20 0.71 -5.25
N ASN A 39 8.16 1.44 -5.67
CA ASN A 39 7.57 2.51 -4.86
C ASN A 39 6.09 2.19 -4.63
N PHE A 40 5.76 1.83 -3.40
CA PHE A 40 4.38 1.64 -2.97
C PHE A 40 3.88 2.90 -2.29
N THR A 41 2.73 3.39 -2.73
CA THR A 41 2.19 4.66 -2.27
C THR A 41 0.84 4.45 -1.61
N ILE A 42 0.66 5.00 -0.42
CA ILE A 42 -0.62 5.09 0.28
C ILE A 42 -0.95 6.57 0.44
N PHE A 43 -2.12 6.98 -0.04
CA PHE A 43 -2.61 8.33 0.07
C PHE A 43 -3.83 8.38 0.99
N ASP A 44 -3.70 9.06 2.12
CA ASP A 44 -4.81 9.32 3.03
C ASP A 44 -5.62 10.52 2.52
N LEU A 45 -6.91 10.32 2.25
CA LEU A 45 -7.79 11.33 1.68
C LEU A 45 -8.02 12.51 2.64
N GLN A 46 -7.87 12.29 3.95
CA GLN A 46 -8.01 13.33 4.96
C GLN A 46 -7.08 12.99 6.13
N PRO A 47 -5.89 13.60 6.21
CA PRO A 47 -5.61 15.01 5.89
C PRO A 47 -5.04 15.34 4.50
N GLN A 48 -5.09 14.45 3.50
CA GLN A 48 -4.39 14.58 2.20
C GLN A 48 -2.88 14.36 2.29
N GLU A 49 -2.48 13.32 3.01
CA GLU A 49 -1.08 12.95 3.20
C GLU A 49 -0.72 11.69 2.41
N GLY A 50 0.35 11.79 1.62
CA GLY A 50 0.91 10.65 0.89
C GLY A 50 2.11 10.04 1.62
N ARG A 51 2.15 8.71 1.70
CA ARG A 51 3.29 7.94 2.21
C ARG A 51 3.85 7.08 1.10
N CYS A 52 5.16 7.18 0.91
CA CYS A 52 5.91 6.41 -0.09
C CYS A 52 6.81 5.40 0.61
N PHE A 53 6.64 4.12 0.29
CA PHE A 53 7.52 3.05 0.71
C PHE A 53 8.40 2.67 -0.48
N LEU A 54 9.68 3.05 -0.41
CA LEU A 54 10.65 2.82 -1.47
C LEU A 54 11.64 1.73 -1.06
N TRP A 55 11.81 0.71 -1.90
CA TRP A 55 12.86 -0.31 -1.76
C TRP A 55 13.31 -0.81 -3.12
N HIS A 56 14.44 -1.53 -3.17
CA HIS A 56 14.95 -2.11 -4.41
C HIS A 56 14.97 -3.63 -4.37
N GLU A 57 15.15 -4.28 -5.53
CA GLU A 57 15.13 -5.74 -5.71
C GLU A 57 16.16 -6.51 -4.87
N GLY A 58 17.17 -5.82 -4.34
CA GLY A 58 18.18 -6.38 -3.45
C GLY A 58 17.76 -6.44 -1.98
N ILE A 59 16.69 -5.74 -1.59
CA ILE A 59 16.15 -5.74 -0.23
C ILE A 59 15.00 -6.72 -0.12
N ALA A 60 14.02 -6.59 -1.00
CA ALA A 60 12.80 -7.41 -0.98
C ALA A 60 12.15 -7.48 -2.35
N ARG A 61 11.16 -8.38 -2.50
CA ARG A 61 10.37 -8.50 -3.73
C ARG A 61 9.23 -7.48 -3.70
N ARG A 62 8.26 -7.59 -4.62
CA ARG A 62 7.09 -6.70 -4.72
C ARG A 62 5.77 -7.46 -4.63
N GLY A 63 5.76 -8.54 -3.85
CA GLY A 63 4.63 -9.44 -3.71
C GLY A 63 3.72 -9.05 -2.56
N ALA A 64 2.69 -9.87 -2.34
CA ALA A 64 1.68 -9.68 -1.31
C ALA A 64 2.25 -9.42 0.10
N ASN A 65 3.35 -10.08 0.48
CA ASN A 65 3.98 -9.91 1.80
C ASN A 65 4.55 -8.50 1.99
N GLU A 66 5.29 -7.99 1.00
CA GLU A 66 5.87 -6.65 1.09
C GLU A 66 4.78 -5.57 1.08
N ILE A 67 3.77 -5.73 0.22
CA ILE A 67 2.62 -4.82 0.17
C ILE A 67 1.86 -4.85 1.51
N SER A 68 1.56 -6.03 2.04
CA SER A 68 0.88 -6.19 3.33
C SER A 68 1.69 -5.60 4.48
N THR A 69 3.02 -5.69 4.44
CA THR A 69 3.89 -5.06 5.46
C THR A 69 3.81 -3.53 5.41
N CYS A 70 3.72 -2.93 4.22
CA CYS A 70 3.55 -1.48 4.09
C CYS A 70 2.18 -1.03 4.64
N ILE A 71 1.12 -1.77 4.32
CA ILE A 71 -0.24 -1.50 4.83
C ILE A 71 -0.28 -1.71 6.35
N TYR A 72 0.36 -2.75 6.88
CA TYR A 72 0.47 -3.00 8.32
C TYR A 72 1.06 -1.80 9.05
N LYS A 73 2.20 -1.28 8.59
CA LYS A 73 2.85 -0.10 9.16
C LYS A 73 1.92 1.12 9.14
N PHE A 74 1.18 1.31 8.04
CA PHE A 74 0.19 2.37 7.93
C PHE A 74 -0.94 2.21 8.96
N LEU A 75 -1.51 1.01 9.11
CA LEU A 75 -2.58 0.73 10.06
C LEU A 75 -2.13 0.91 11.51
N GLN A 76 -0.91 0.49 11.87
CA GLN A 76 -0.35 0.70 13.22
C GLN A 76 -0.22 2.19 13.57
N GLU A 77 0.17 3.00 12.59
CA GLU A 77 0.27 4.44 12.78
C GLU A 77 -1.12 5.07 12.99
N LYS A 78 -2.12 4.62 12.23
CA LYS A 78 -3.51 5.07 12.40
C LYS A 78 -4.13 4.62 13.72
N ASP A 79 -3.86 3.40 14.15
CA ASP A 79 -4.27 2.90 15.47
C ASP A 79 -3.64 3.73 16.60
N SER A 80 -2.34 4.06 16.49
CA SER A 80 -1.63 4.91 17.44
C SER A 80 -2.18 6.34 17.47
N GLY A 81 -2.67 6.84 16.32
CA GLY A 81 -3.37 8.11 16.20
C GLY A 81 -4.82 8.10 16.69
N GLY A 82 -5.34 6.97 17.19
CA GLY A 82 -6.71 6.85 17.71
C GLY A 82 -7.80 6.69 16.64
N THR A 83 -7.43 6.29 15.42
CA THR A 83 -8.40 5.95 14.36
C THR A 83 -9.12 4.64 14.72
N GLU A 84 -10.44 4.62 14.62
CA GLU A 84 -11.26 3.44 14.93
C GLU A 84 -11.66 2.65 13.68
N GLU A 85 -11.79 3.33 12.53
CA GLU A 85 -12.18 2.69 11.27
C GLU A 85 -11.26 3.14 10.13
N VAL A 86 -10.76 2.18 9.34
CA VAL A 86 -9.98 2.45 8.14
C VAL A 86 -10.68 1.88 6.92
N ILE A 87 -10.84 2.68 5.88
CA ILE A 87 -11.40 2.29 4.59
C ILE A 87 -10.27 2.38 3.56
N LEU A 88 -9.90 1.24 3.00
CA LEU A 88 -8.86 1.12 2.00
C LEU A 88 -9.47 0.94 0.61
N PHE A 89 -8.91 1.62 -0.38
CA PHE A 89 -9.27 1.46 -1.80
C PHE A 89 -8.03 1.04 -2.59
N CYS A 90 -8.15 0.00 -3.40
CA CYS A 90 -7.05 -0.53 -4.19
C CYS A 90 -7.53 -1.22 -5.48
N ASP A 91 -6.59 -1.53 -6.37
CA ASP A 91 -6.86 -2.37 -7.55
C ASP A 91 -7.05 -3.84 -7.15
N GLY A 92 -7.72 -4.61 -8.03
CA GLY A 92 -8.01 -6.02 -7.81
C GLY A 92 -6.83 -6.98 -8.09
N CYS A 93 -5.58 -6.52 -8.09
CA CYS A 93 -4.42 -7.31 -8.51
C CYS A 93 -4.22 -8.55 -7.59
N VAL A 94 -4.42 -9.76 -8.13
CA VAL A 94 -4.35 -11.03 -7.36
C VAL A 94 -2.99 -11.25 -6.71
N GLY A 95 -1.90 -10.94 -7.42
CA GLY A 95 -0.54 -11.15 -6.91
C GLY A 95 -0.16 -10.23 -5.74
N GLN A 96 -0.93 -9.18 -5.48
CA GLN A 96 -0.58 -8.12 -4.54
C GLN A 96 -1.67 -7.90 -3.49
N ASN A 97 -2.90 -7.64 -3.94
CA ASN A 97 -3.98 -7.14 -3.11
C ASN A 97 -5.10 -8.18 -2.92
N THR A 98 -5.44 -8.93 -3.96
CA THR A 98 -6.50 -9.95 -3.93
C THR A 98 -5.93 -11.35 -3.64
N ASN A 99 -5.41 -11.56 -2.44
CA ASN A 99 -4.89 -12.86 -1.96
C ASN A 99 -5.21 -13.05 -0.47
N SER A 100 -4.82 -14.19 0.11
CA SER A 100 -5.06 -14.48 1.54
C SER A 100 -4.14 -13.72 2.49
N VAL A 101 -3.01 -13.20 2.03
CA VAL A 101 -2.01 -12.53 2.89
C VAL A 101 -2.55 -11.22 3.45
N LEU A 102 -3.15 -10.38 2.59
CA LEU A 102 -3.71 -9.09 2.99
C LEU A 102 -4.82 -9.23 4.07
N PRO A 103 -5.89 -10.03 3.88
CA PRO A 103 -6.91 -10.20 4.91
C PRO A 103 -6.38 -10.88 6.18
N SER A 104 -5.45 -11.84 6.07
CA SER A 104 -4.81 -12.43 7.26
C SER A 104 -4.02 -11.40 8.07
N MET A 105 -3.28 -10.51 7.40
CA MET A 105 -2.55 -9.41 8.05
C MET A 105 -3.53 -8.42 8.71
N ILE A 106 -4.63 -8.07 8.03
CA ILE A 106 -5.66 -7.18 8.59
C ILE A 106 -6.28 -7.78 9.86
N LEU A 107 -6.63 -9.06 9.83
CA LEU A 107 -7.19 -9.76 10.99
C LEU A 107 -6.21 -9.74 12.17
N TYR A 108 -4.94 -10.08 11.91
CA TYR A 108 -3.88 -10.02 12.91
C TYR A 108 -3.73 -8.61 13.51
N THR A 109 -3.82 -7.58 12.66
CA THR A 109 -3.73 -6.18 13.09
C THR A 109 -4.90 -5.79 13.99
N LEU A 110 -6.13 -6.20 13.65
CA LEU A 110 -7.32 -5.91 14.44
C LEU A 110 -7.29 -6.60 15.81
N GLU A 111 -6.75 -7.82 15.91
CA GLU A 111 -6.60 -8.52 17.19
C GLU A 111 -5.62 -7.82 18.15
N HIS A 112 -4.60 -7.15 17.60
CA HIS A 112 -3.54 -6.50 18.38
C HIS A 112 -3.69 -4.97 18.46
N ALA A 113 -4.72 -4.41 17.84
CA ALA A 113 -4.99 -2.98 17.84
C ALA A 113 -5.58 -2.51 19.17
N LYS A 114 -5.29 -1.25 19.53
CA LYS A 114 -5.85 -0.63 20.75
C LYS A 114 -7.15 0.10 20.49
N ASN A 115 -7.25 0.78 19.36
CA ASN A 115 -8.34 1.69 18.99
C ASN A 115 -9.04 1.24 17.71
N LEU A 116 -8.30 0.65 16.77
CA LEU A 116 -8.79 0.21 15.47
C LEU A 116 -9.73 -0.99 15.63
N LYS A 117 -10.99 -0.81 15.24
CA LYS A 117 -12.06 -1.83 15.36
C LYS A 117 -12.47 -2.43 14.03
N LYS A 118 -12.28 -1.69 12.94
CA LYS A 118 -12.78 -2.08 11.63
C LYS A 118 -11.85 -1.63 10.51
N VAL A 119 -11.58 -2.56 9.60
CA VAL A 119 -10.91 -2.26 8.33
C VAL A 119 -11.81 -2.76 7.20
N THR A 120 -12.11 -1.88 6.26
CA THR A 120 -12.86 -2.22 5.05
C THR A 120 -11.92 -2.11 3.85
N VAL A 121 -11.86 -3.14 3.01
CA VAL A 121 -11.06 -3.11 1.77
C VAL A 121 -12.01 -3.13 0.59
N ASN A 122 -11.97 -2.07 -0.20
CA ASN A 122 -12.73 -1.92 -1.43
C ASN A 122 -11.78 -2.13 -2.62
N TYR A 123 -12.20 -2.97 -3.55
CA TYR A 123 -11.51 -3.19 -4.81
C TYR A 123 -12.24 -2.45 -5.91
N PHE A 124 -11.49 -1.75 -6.78
CA PHE A 124 -12.08 -1.17 -7.98
C PHE A 124 -12.56 -2.27 -8.92
N GLU A 125 -13.69 -2.02 -9.61
CA GLU A 125 -14.21 -2.95 -10.60
C GLU A 125 -13.16 -3.24 -11.67
N THR A 126 -13.09 -4.50 -12.11
CA THR A 126 -12.21 -4.95 -13.20
C THR A 126 -12.75 -4.46 -14.56
N ASN A 127 -12.83 -3.15 -14.77
CA ASN A 127 -13.03 -2.58 -16.10
C ASN A 127 -11.68 -2.39 -16.76
N HIS A 128 -11.10 -3.49 -17.23
CA HIS A 128 -10.15 -3.43 -18.31
C HIS A 128 -10.93 -3.18 -19.60
N GLY A 129 -10.62 -2.07 -20.28
CA GLY A 129 -10.80 -1.98 -21.73
C GLY A 129 -9.88 -2.94 -22.47
#